data_AF-A0A0C2GZD0-F1
#
_entry.id   AF-A0A0C2GZD0-F1
#
_cell.length_a   1.000
_cell.length_b   1.000
_cell.length_c   1.000
_cell.angle_alpha   90.00
_cell.angle_beta   90.00
_cell.angle_gamma   90.00
#
_symmetry.space_group_name_H-M   'P 1'
#
loop_
_entity.id
_entity.type
_entity.pdbx_description
1 polymer ?
#
loop_
_entity_poly.entity_id
_entity_poly.type
_entity_poly.pdbx_seq_one_letter_code
_entity_poly.pdbx_strand_id
1 'polypeptide(L)'
;MAMCIEVRNTMFKRIRFPNLRRWYSCNAGNHIRMRNSDNHCRILFTSWQHTQLNLGPALTVIGNPELTSIEFNKEVKFFDSHPDTKQPYMAIIRGNRKLELENIQEIAAVFKSYRFIVPTEGECSSPGHVRDLAQLNCDAYYGDIVFSQNLIGDIPSSGGDVEGCVIITGTLLTDIEFLRNFRFKTRDGCENGELLF
;
A
#
# COMPACT_ATOMS: atom_id res chain seq x y z
N MET A 1 -1.25 -17.99 -17.90
CA MET A 1 -2.43 -17.28 -17.36
C MET A 1 -1.92 -16.05 -16.64
N ALA A 2 -2.42 -14.88 -16.99
CA ALA A 2 -2.07 -13.61 -16.36
C ALA A 2 -3.08 -13.27 -15.26
N MET A 3 -2.59 -12.84 -14.10
CA MET A 3 -3.41 -12.60 -12.91
C MET A 3 -2.78 -11.48 -12.08
N CYS A 4 -3.59 -10.51 -11.64
CA CYS A 4 -3.20 -9.58 -10.60
C CYS A 4 -3.98 -9.85 -9.33
N ILE A 5 -3.29 -9.93 -8.20
CA ILE A 5 -3.92 -10.06 -6.89
C ILE A 5 -3.72 -8.75 -6.12
N GLU A 6 -4.81 -8.24 -5.56
CA GLU A 6 -4.81 -7.06 -4.72
C GLU A 6 -5.49 -7.37 -3.38
N VAL A 7 -4.74 -7.28 -2.29
CA VAL A 7 -5.22 -7.51 -0.92
C VAL A 7 -5.09 -6.22 -0.14
N ARG A 8 -6.22 -5.61 0.23
CA ARG A 8 -6.23 -4.31 0.90
C ARG A 8 -7.12 -4.26 2.12
N ASN A 9 -6.60 -3.64 3.18
CA ASN A 9 -7.37 -3.31 4.37
C ASN A 9 -8.08 -4.52 4.99
N THR A 10 -7.47 -5.72 4.87
CA THR A 10 -8.03 -6.96 5.40
C THR A 10 -7.45 -7.31 6.77
N MET A 11 -8.08 -8.27 7.45
CA MET A 11 -7.62 -8.80 8.74
C MET A 11 -6.86 -10.13 8.59
N PHE A 12 -6.35 -10.44 7.40
CA PHE A 12 -5.59 -11.66 7.18
C PHE A 12 -4.27 -11.61 7.95
N LYS A 13 -3.96 -12.69 8.67
CA LYS A 13 -2.67 -12.86 9.33
C LYS A 13 -1.59 -13.40 8.41
N ARG A 14 -1.97 -14.22 7.43
CA ARG A 14 -1.04 -14.92 6.55
C ARG A 14 -1.60 -15.01 5.14
N ILE A 15 -0.74 -14.81 4.14
CA ILE A 15 -1.02 -15.03 2.72
C ILE A 15 0.00 -16.03 2.19
N ARG A 16 -0.43 -17.06 1.45
CA ARG A 16 0.45 -18.15 1.01
C ARG A 16 0.25 -18.51 -0.45
N PHE A 17 1.35 -18.60 -1.20
CA PHE A 17 1.40 -19.03 -2.60
C PHE A 17 2.38 -20.21 -2.78
N PRO A 18 2.19 -21.36 -2.09
CA PRO A 18 3.20 -22.42 -2.00
C PRO A 18 3.46 -23.14 -3.32
N ASN A 19 2.44 -23.25 -4.18
CA ASN A 19 2.51 -23.98 -5.44
C ASN A 19 2.74 -23.07 -6.66
N LEU A 20 2.90 -21.76 -6.43
CA LEU A 20 3.00 -20.82 -7.52
C LEU A 20 4.41 -20.83 -8.12
N ARG A 21 4.54 -21.34 -9.34
CA ARG A 21 5.84 -21.44 -10.04
C ARG A 21 6.08 -20.32 -11.05
N ARG A 22 5.01 -19.80 -11.67
CA ARG A 22 5.07 -18.75 -12.68
C ARG A 22 3.93 -17.77 -12.45
N TRP A 23 4.23 -16.49 -12.37
CA TRP A 23 3.25 -15.43 -12.20
C TRP A 23 3.40 -14.40 -13.31
N TYR A 24 2.39 -14.28 -14.15
CA TYR A 24 2.32 -13.26 -15.20
C TYR A 24 1.47 -12.09 -14.68
N SER A 25 2.02 -10.87 -14.65
CA SER A 25 1.25 -9.65 -14.36
C SER A 25 0.09 -9.53 -15.36
N CYS A 26 -1.05 -8.96 -14.97
CA CYS A 26 -2.20 -8.83 -15.85
C CYS A 26 -2.14 -7.52 -16.67
N ASN A 27 -2.65 -7.57 -17.91
CA ASN A 27 -2.67 -6.42 -18.85
C ASN A 27 -4.06 -5.76 -18.93
N ALA A 28 -5.11 -6.54 -18.69
CA ALA A 28 -6.48 -6.11 -18.52
C ALA A 28 -7.32 -7.32 -18.07
N GLY A 29 -8.35 -7.08 -17.27
CA GLY A 29 -9.52 -7.96 -17.19
C GLY A 29 -9.51 -9.09 -16.17
N ASN A 30 -8.38 -9.49 -15.55
CA ASN A 30 -8.39 -10.53 -14.52
C ASN A 30 -7.70 -10.07 -13.22
N HIS A 31 -8.50 -9.43 -12.36
CA HIS A 31 -8.10 -9.02 -11.02
C HIS A 31 -8.85 -9.84 -9.97
N ILE A 32 -8.10 -10.38 -9.02
CA ILE A 32 -8.66 -10.85 -7.76
C ILE A 32 -8.42 -9.75 -6.74
N ARG A 33 -9.48 -9.07 -6.31
CA ARG A 33 -9.40 -8.03 -5.28
C ARG A 33 -10.02 -8.54 -4.00
N MET A 34 -9.24 -8.56 -2.94
CA MET A 34 -9.67 -8.85 -1.58
C MET A 34 -9.66 -7.55 -0.79
N ARG A 35 -10.82 -7.12 -0.32
CA ARG A 35 -10.95 -5.91 0.50
C ARG A 35 -11.94 -6.16 1.61
N ASN A 36 -11.68 -5.59 2.78
CA ASN A 36 -12.67 -5.54 3.85
C ASN A 36 -13.73 -4.49 3.52
N SER A 37 -14.99 -4.91 3.46
CA SER A 37 -16.17 -4.06 3.33
C SER A 37 -17.13 -4.46 4.44
N ASP A 38 -17.53 -3.51 5.28
CA ASP A 38 -18.59 -3.72 6.28
C ASP A 38 -18.34 -4.93 7.21
N ASN A 39 -17.14 -4.99 7.80
CA ASN A 39 -16.66 -6.07 8.68
C ASN A 39 -16.61 -7.47 8.04
N HIS A 40 -16.73 -7.57 6.72
CA HIS A 40 -16.54 -8.81 5.97
C HIS A 40 -15.45 -8.64 4.90
N CYS A 41 -14.47 -9.55 4.91
CA CYS A 41 -13.53 -9.66 3.80
C CYS A 41 -14.27 -10.24 2.59
N ARG A 42 -14.39 -9.47 1.50
CA ARG A 42 -15.01 -9.93 0.25
C ARG A 42 -13.93 -10.19 -0.78
N ILE A 43 -14.03 -11.35 -1.45
CA ILE A 43 -13.26 -11.64 -2.67
C ILE A 43 -14.10 -11.17 -3.85
N LEU A 44 -13.59 -10.19 -4.57
CA LEU A 44 -14.19 -9.64 -5.77
C LEU A 44 -13.42 -10.15 -6.98
N PHE A 45 -14.10 -10.91 -7.83
CA PHE A 45 -13.64 -11.24 -9.17
C PHE A 45 -14.19 -10.18 -10.10
N THR A 46 -13.37 -9.20 -10.48
CA THR A 46 -13.79 -8.18 -11.44
C THR A 46 -13.20 -8.51 -12.79
N SER A 47 -14.05 -8.94 -13.73
CA SER A 47 -13.73 -8.86 -15.15
C SER A 47 -14.08 -7.46 -15.62
N TRP A 48 -13.06 -6.65 -15.91
CA TRP A 48 -13.29 -5.34 -16.50
C TRP A 48 -13.61 -5.53 -17.99
N GLN A 49 -14.89 -5.42 -18.35
CA GLN A 49 -15.28 -5.13 -19.73
C GLN A 49 -15.13 -3.62 -19.95
N HIS A 50 -14.40 -3.24 -21.01
CA HIS A 50 -14.13 -1.90 -21.55
C HIS A 50 -12.88 -1.10 -21.08
N THR A 51 -11.90 -1.09 -22.00
CA THR A 51 -11.10 0.06 -22.51
C THR A 51 -10.07 0.81 -21.66
N GLN A 52 -9.76 0.42 -20.43
CA GLN A 52 -8.51 0.89 -19.78
C GLN A 52 -7.56 -0.29 -19.52
N LEU A 53 -6.39 -0.23 -20.15
CA LEU A 53 -5.23 -1.08 -19.83
C LEU A 53 -4.86 -0.82 -18.37
N ASN A 54 -5.41 -1.61 -17.45
CA ASN A 54 -4.97 -1.59 -16.06
C ASN A 54 -3.61 -2.32 -15.97
N LEU A 55 -2.57 -1.59 -16.35
CA LEU A 55 -1.17 -1.94 -16.11
C LEU A 55 -0.94 -1.95 -14.60
N GLY A 56 -0.40 -3.04 -14.05
CA GLY A 56 -0.19 -3.10 -12.60
C GLY A 56 0.77 -4.19 -12.15
N PRO A 57 1.24 -4.11 -10.90
CA PRO A 57 2.03 -5.17 -10.30
C PRO A 57 1.24 -6.48 -10.27
N ALA A 58 1.96 -7.60 -10.35
CA ALA A 58 1.38 -8.93 -10.20
C ALA A 58 0.70 -9.09 -8.83
N LEU A 59 1.28 -8.46 -7.80
CA LEU A 59 0.77 -8.49 -6.43
C LEU A 59 0.75 -7.10 -5.80
N THR A 60 -0.37 -6.74 -5.20
CA THR A 60 -0.52 -5.56 -4.32
C THR A 60 -1.05 -6.01 -2.96
N VAL A 61 -0.33 -5.71 -1.87
CA VAL A 61 -0.75 -6.03 -0.50
C VAL A 61 -0.56 -4.79 0.36
N ILE A 62 -1.64 -4.07 0.63
CA ILE A 62 -1.56 -2.76 1.32
C ILE A 62 -2.51 -2.68 2.51
N GLY A 63 -2.02 -2.19 3.64
CA GLY A 63 -2.88 -1.80 4.76
C GLY A 63 -3.52 -2.95 5.51
N ASN A 64 -2.86 -4.10 5.64
CA ASN A 64 -3.39 -5.24 6.38
C ASN A 64 -2.74 -5.27 7.78
N PRO A 65 -3.36 -4.68 8.82
CA PRO A 65 -2.70 -4.42 10.10
C PRO A 65 -2.35 -5.69 10.87
N GLU A 66 -3.08 -6.79 10.63
CA GLU A 66 -2.84 -8.07 11.28
C GLU A 66 -1.94 -9.01 10.49
N LEU A 67 -1.49 -8.62 9.29
CA LEU A 67 -0.68 -9.46 8.43
C LEU A 67 0.74 -9.58 9.00
N THR A 68 1.13 -10.80 9.34
CA THR A 68 2.47 -11.10 9.87
C THR A 68 3.36 -11.78 8.84
N SER A 69 2.79 -12.48 7.85
CA SER A 69 3.58 -13.16 6.82
C SER A 69 2.93 -13.23 5.43
N ILE A 70 3.77 -13.15 4.40
CA ILE A 70 3.47 -13.51 3.01
C ILE A 70 4.50 -14.56 2.59
N GLU A 71 4.02 -15.74 2.24
CA GLU A 71 4.87 -16.89 1.89
C GLU A 71 4.78 -17.18 0.39
N PHE A 72 5.92 -17.23 -0.28
CA PHE A 72 6.03 -17.60 -1.69
C PHE A 72 6.78 -18.92 -1.85
N ASN A 73 6.50 -19.60 -2.96
CA ASN A 73 7.45 -20.56 -3.48
C ASN A 73 8.76 -19.83 -3.84
N LYS A 74 9.90 -20.27 -3.30
CA LYS A 74 11.21 -19.63 -3.52
C LYS A 74 11.69 -19.70 -4.98
N GLU A 75 11.14 -20.59 -5.78
CA GLU A 75 11.46 -20.77 -7.20
C GLU A 75 10.48 -20.04 -8.13
N VAL A 76 9.53 -19.28 -7.59
CA VAL A 76 8.56 -18.55 -8.40
C VAL A 76 9.27 -17.59 -9.36
N LYS A 77 8.86 -17.63 -10.63
CA LYS A 77 9.32 -16.69 -11.64
C LYS A 77 8.20 -15.73 -12.00
N PHE A 78 8.52 -14.45 -11.97
CA PHE A 78 7.59 -13.41 -12.38
C PHE A 78 7.90 -12.99 -13.81
N PHE A 79 6.84 -12.78 -14.57
CA PHE A 79 6.91 -12.38 -15.96
C PHE A 79 6.09 -11.12 -16.12
N ASP A 80 6.72 -10.07 -16.64
CA ASP A 80 5.96 -8.92 -17.07
C ASP A 80 5.30 -9.25 -18.40
N SER A 81 3.98 -9.08 -18.43
CA SER A 81 3.19 -9.27 -19.63
C SER A 81 3.21 -8.03 -20.54
N HIS A 82 3.98 -6.98 -20.19
CA HIS A 82 4.11 -5.73 -20.95
C HIS A 82 5.50 -5.58 -21.58
N PRO A 83 5.61 -5.64 -22.91
CA PRO A 83 6.90 -5.42 -23.60
C PRO A 83 7.32 -3.94 -23.69
N ASP A 84 6.38 -2.98 -23.55
CA ASP A 84 6.60 -1.56 -23.91
C ASP A 84 6.60 -0.57 -22.72
N THR A 85 6.45 -1.02 -21.48
CA THR A 85 6.45 -0.13 -20.30
C THR A 85 7.82 -0.11 -19.64
N LYS A 86 8.26 1.07 -19.18
CA LYS A 86 9.41 1.20 -18.25
C LYS A 86 9.15 0.25 -17.07
N GLN A 87 9.92 -0.84 -16.97
CA GLN A 87 9.75 -1.95 -16.01
C GLN A 87 8.90 -1.56 -14.78
N PRO A 88 7.60 -1.93 -14.73
CA PRO A 88 6.72 -1.63 -13.61
C PRO A 88 7.18 -2.39 -12.36
N TYR A 89 6.76 -1.93 -11.18
CA TYR A 89 6.98 -2.68 -9.95
C TYR A 89 6.32 -4.05 -10.06
N MET A 90 7.04 -5.12 -9.72
CA MET A 90 6.49 -6.48 -9.80
C MET A 90 5.49 -6.75 -8.67
N ALA A 91 5.77 -6.20 -7.50
CA ALA A 91 4.90 -6.25 -6.34
C ALA A 91 4.93 -4.91 -5.59
N ILE A 92 3.82 -4.58 -4.93
CA ILE A 92 3.71 -3.46 -3.99
C ILE A 92 3.20 -4.02 -2.66
N ILE A 93 4.05 -4.05 -1.64
CA ILE A 93 3.71 -4.55 -0.31
C ILE A 93 4.04 -3.45 0.69
N ARG A 94 3.03 -2.73 1.19
CA ARG A 94 3.24 -1.51 1.99
C ARG A 94 2.18 -1.33 3.07
N GLY A 95 2.50 -0.66 4.17
CA GLY A 95 1.55 -0.33 5.22
C GLY A 95 1.00 -1.53 5.99
N ASN A 96 1.77 -2.62 6.11
CA ASN A 96 1.38 -3.82 6.85
C ASN A 96 2.15 -3.85 8.19
N ARG A 97 1.62 -3.17 9.21
CA ARG A 97 2.33 -2.84 10.47
C ARG A 97 2.98 -4.03 11.18
N LYS A 98 2.33 -5.19 11.17
CA LYS A 98 2.79 -6.40 11.88
C LYS A 98 3.61 -7.35 11.01
N LEU A 99 3.98 -6.96 9.78
CA LEU A 99 4.78 -7.80 8.90
C LEU A 99 6.18 -7.98 9.50
N GLU A 100 6.53 -9.23 9.80
CA GLU A 100 7.74 -9.57 10.56
C GLU A 100 9.01 -9.37 9.72
N LEU A 101 10.10 -8.89 10.35
CA LEU A 101 11.37 -8.63 9.68
C LEU A 101 11.91 -9.84 8.91
N GLU A 102 11.83 -11.04 9.49
CA GLU A 102 12.25 -12.29 8.84
C GLU A 102 11.47 -12.50 7.53
N ASN A 103 10.16 -12.28 7.56
CA ASN A 103 9.31 -12.41 6.37
C ASN A 103 9.60 -11.32 5.33
N ILE A 104 9.90 -10.09 5.75
CA ILE A 104 10.35 -9.01 4.85
C ILE A 104 11.62 -9.43 4.10
N GLN A 105 12.57 -10.06 4.78
CA GLN A 105 13.80 -10.55 4.15
C GLN A 105 13.53 -11.68 3.15
N GLU A 106 12.63 -12.61 3.49
CA GLU A 106 12.23 -13.68 2.56
C GLU A 106 11.55 -13.13 1.30
N ILE A 107 10.63 -12.17 1.46
CA ILE A 107 9.97 -11.47 0.35
C ILE A 107 11.04 -10.77 -0.51
N ALA A 108 11.96 -10.02 0.11
CA ALA A 108 13.02 -9.32 -0.60
C ALA A 108 13.91 -10.27 -1.41
N ALA A 109 14.20 -11.47 -0.87
CA ALA A 109 14.97 -12.49 -1.58
C ALA A 109 14.23 -13.01 -2.83
N VAL A 110 12.92 -13.24 -2.73
CA VAL A 110 12.07 -13.66 -3.86
C VAL A 110 12.03 -12.60 -4.96
N PHE A 111 11.97 -11.32 -4.57
CA PHE A 111 11.86 -10.21 -5.53
C PHE A 111 13.20 -9.57 -5.93
N LYS A 112 14.34 -10.11 -5.49
CA LYS A 112 15.68 -9.52 -5.67
C LYS A 112 16.05 -9.15 -7.12
N SER A 113 15.58 -9.94 -8.09
CA SER A 113 15.86 -9.72 -9.52
C SER A 113 14.82 -8.85 -10.24
N TYR A 114 13.87 -8.27 -9.52
CA TYR A 114 12.77 -7.49 -10.09
C TYR A 114 12.74 -6.09 -9.47
N ARG A 115 12.05 -5.16 -10.13
CA ARG A 115 11.77 -3.86 -9.57
C ARG A 115 10.80 -4.02 -8.40
N PHE A 116 11.32 -3.86 -7.18
CA PHE A 116 10.58 -4.06 -5.94
C PHE A 116 11.07 -3.09 -4.87
N ILE A 117 10.13 -2.49 -4.12
CA ILE A 117 10.43 -1.69 -2.94
C ILE A 117 10.26 -2.62 -1.74
N VAL A 118 11.35 -2.83 -1.00
CA VAL A 118 11.33 -3.65 0.21
C VAL A 118 10.41 -2.98 1.25
N PRO A 119 9.46 -3.73 1.85
CA PRO A 119 8.61 -3.21 2.91
C PRO A 119 9.42 -2.73 4.10
N THR A 120 8.93 -1.69 4.78
CA THR A 120 9.50 -1.23 6.05
C THR A 120 8.77 -1.91 7.20
N GLU A 121 9.52 -2.44 8.16
CA GLU A 121 8.95 -3.01 9.39
C GLU A 121 8.17 -1.94 10.16
N GLY A 122 7.01 -2.30 10.71
CA GLY A 122 6.17 -1.36 11.46
C GLY A 122 5.40 -0.33 10.61
N GLU A 123 5.57 -0.31 9.28
CA GLU A 123 4.91 0.66 8.40
C GLU A 123 3.39 0.51 8.43
N CYS A 124 2.69 1.62 8.66
CA CYS A 124 1.24 1.70 8.61
C CYS A 124 0.74 2.13 7.23
N SER A 125 -0.42 1.63 6.82
CA SER A 125 -1.14 2.31 5.74
C SER A 125 -1.70 3.60 6.30
N SER A 126 -1.65 4.67 5.52
CA SER A 126 -2.35 5.89 5.86
C SER A 126 -3.84 5.59 6.09
N PRO A 127 -4.48 6.25 7.08
CA PRO A 127 -5.93 6.17 7.28
C PRO A 127 -6.73 6.79 6.10
N GLY A 128 -6.09 7.49 5.17
CA GLY A 128 -6.76 8.26 4.15
C GLY A 128 -7.40 9.49 4.78
N HIS A 129 -8.72 9.51 4.88
CA HIS A 129 -9.44 10.60 5.56
C HIS A 129 -9.26 10.52 7.08
N VAL A 130 -8.47 11.42 7.62
CA VAL A 130 -8.28 11.57 9.07
C VAL A 130 -9.48 12.26 9.67
N ARG A 131 -10.09 11.61 10.66
CA ARG A 131 -11.18 12.18 11.48
C ARG A 131 -10.73 12.43 12.91
N ASP A 132 -9.82 11.60 13.39
CA ASP A 132 -9.26 11.63 14.72
C ASP A 132 -7.74 11.60 14.62
N LEU A 133 -7.07 12.55 15.27
CA LEU A 133 -5.61 12.63 15.28
C LEU A 133 -4.95 11.40 15.92
N ALA A 134 -5.65 10.67 16.79
CA ALA A 134 -5.17 9.40 17.32
C ALA A 134 -4.94 8.31 16.25
N GLN A 135 -5.48 8.50 15.04
CA GLN A 135 -5.21 7.63 13.89
C GLN A 135 -3.77 7.79 13.38
N LEU A 136 -3.10 8.90 13.71
CA LEU A 136 -1.72 9.20 13.33
C LEU A 136 -0.73 8.77 14.43
N ASN A 137 -0.65 7.46 14.71
CA ASN A 137 0.16 6.87 15.77
C ASN A 137 1.24 5.84 15.31
N CYS A 138 1.88 6.08 14.17
CA CYS A 138 2.91 5.21 13.59
C CYS A 138 4.16 6.02 13.18
N ASP A 139 5.31 5.36 13.22
CA ASP A 139 6.59 6.00 12.86
C ASP A 139 6.75 6.16 11.34
N ALA A 140 6.05 5.33 10.56
CA ALA A 140 6.06 5.36 9.10
C ALA A 140 4.69 5.08 8.50
N TYR A 141 4.37 5.77 7.40
CA TYR A 141 3.12 5.67 6.67
C TYR A 141 3.33 5.51 5.18
N TYR A 142 2.47 4.69 4.57
CA TYR A 142 2.31 4.61 3.14
C TYR A 142 0.90 5.00 2.70
N GLY A 143 0.81 5.95 1.78
CA GLY A 143 -0.44 6.47 1.23
C GLY A 143 -0.76 7.90 1.70
N ASP A 144 -1.79 8.47 1.11
CA ASP A 144 -2.11 9.89 1.28
C ASP A 144 -2.83 10.15 2.60
N ILE A 145 -2.46 11.22 3.29
CA ILE A 145 -3.13 11.70 4.50
C ILE A 145 -4.05 12.85 4.08
N VAL A 146 -5.35 12.68 4.32
CA VAL A 146 -6.39 13.59 3.85
C VAL A 146 -7.11 14.21 5.05
N PHE A 147 -7.04 15.52 5.17
CA PHE A 147 -7.78 16.31 6.13
C PHE A 147 -8.93 17.03 5.42
N SER A 148 -10.14 16.49 5.55
CA SER A 148 -11.33 16.99 4.84
C SER A 148 -12.42 17.57 5.73
N GLN A 149 -12.16 17.65 7.04
CA GLN A 149 -13.11 18.07 8.08
C GLN A 149 -12.35 18.50 9.33
N ASN A 150 -13.04 19.15 10.28
CA ASN A 150 -12.44 19.50 11.57
C ASN A 150 -12.01 18.23 12.31
N LEU A 151 -10.79 18.26 12.84
CA LEU A 151 -10.18 17.12 13.53
C LEU A 151 -10.60 17.09 15.00
N ILE A 152 -10.70 15.89 15.53
CA ILE A 152 -10.96 15.61 16.93
C ILE A 152 -9.73 14.88 17.50
N GLY A 153 -9.52 14.97 18.81
CA GLY A 153 -8.42 14.31 19.49
C GLY A 153 -7.24 15.24 19.74
N ASP A 154 -6.32 14.76 20.57
CA ASP A 154 -5.11 15.50 20.92
C ASP A 154 -4.09 15.46 19.79
N ILE A 155 -3.27 16.52 19.71
CA ILE A 155 -2.15 16.59 18.78
C ILE A 155 -1.20 15.41 19.05
N PRO A 156 -0.82 14.62 18.03
CA PRO A 156 0.10 13.51 18.22
C PRO A 156 1.45 14.02 18.71
N SER A 157 1.98 13.37 19.75
CA SER A 157 3.22 13.76 20.42
C SER A 157 4.48 13.52 19.59
N SER A 158 4.38 12.67 18.55
CA SER A 158 5.40 12.43 17.55
C SER A 158 4.76 12.37 16.17
N GLY A 159 5.49 12.83 15.16
CA GLY A 159 5.12 12.56 13.77
C GLY A 159 5.78 11.30 13.24
N GLY A 160 5.72 11.11 11.93
CA GLY A 160 6.31 9.97 11.25
C GLY A 160 6.75 10.29 9.83
N ASP A 161 7.47 9.35 9.23
CA ASP A 161 7.81 9.38 7.81
C ASP A 161 6.56 9.03 6.99
N VAL A 162 6.25 9.81 5.96
CA VAL A 162 5.09 9.58 5.11
C VAL A 162 5.52 9.50 3.66
N GLU A 163 5.30 8.34 3.05
CA GLU A 163 5.40 8.17 1.60
C GLU A 163 4.00 8.29 0.98
N GLY A 164 3.65 9.52 0.62
CA GLY A 164 2.32 9.90 0.13
C GLY A 164 2.15 11.41 0.06
N CYS A 165 0.96 11.86 -0.30
CA CYS A 165 0.62 13.29 -0.30
C CYS A 165 -0.08 13.70 1.00
N VAL A 166 0.01 15.00 1.34
CA VAL A 166 -0.89 15.63 2.32
C VAL A 166 -1.93 16.41 1.56
N ILE A 167 -3.21 16.15 1.85
CA ILE A 167 -4.33 16.78 1.17
C ILE A 167 -5.21 17.46 2.20
N ILE A 168 -5.21 18.79 2.23
CA ILE A 168 -6.07 19.58 3.12
C ILE A 168 -7.13 20.26 2.25
N THR A 169 -8.40 19.89 2.43
CA THR A 169 -9.50 20.41 1.61
C THR A 169 -10.75 20.59 2.44
N GLY A 170 -11.59 21.59 2.17
CA GLY A 170 -12.92 21.68 2.80
C GLY A 170 -12.95 21.75 4.34
N THR A 171 -11.87 22.21 4.98
CA THR A 171 -11.77 22.34 6.44
C THR A 171 -11.15 23.68 6.85
N LEU A 172 -11.55 24.18 8.02
CA LEU A 172 -10.99 25.36 8.67
C LEU A 172 -10.00 24.91 9.77
N LEU A 173 -9.01 24.09 9.41
CA LEU A 173 -7.96 23.73 10.35
C LEU A 173 -7.19 24.99 10.76
N THR A 174 -7.37 25.40 12.00
CA THR A 174 -6.71 26.58 12.56
C THR A 174 -5.33 26.26 13.12
N ASP A 175 -5.05 25.00 13.41
CA ASP A 175 -3.77 24.52 13.92
C ASP A 175 -3.33 23.28 13.14
N ILE A 176 -2.30 23.47 12.32
CA ILE A 176 -1.63 22.41 11.54
C ILE A 176 -0.16 22.29 11.93
N GLU A 177 0.28 22.92 13.03
CA GLU A 177 1.69 22.94 13.42
C GLU A 177 2.23 21.54 13.68
N PHE A 178 1.36 20.62 14.13
CA PHE A 178 1.72 19.22 14.33
C PHE A 178 2.24 18.53 13.05
N LEU A 179 1.85 19.00 11.85
CA LEU A 179 2.37 18.46 10.59
C LEU A 179 3.87 18.70 10.42
N ARG A 180 4.46 19.67 11.11
CA ARG A 180 5.92 19.89 11.13
C ARG A 180 6.69 18.67 11.67
N ASN A 181 6.04 17.84 12.48
CA ASN A 181 6.66 16.63 13.01
C ASN A 181 6.66 15.47 11.99
N PHE A 182 5.96 15.60 10.86
CA PHE A 182 5.90 14.60 9.81
C PHE A 182 6.86 14.93 8.67
N ARG A 183 7.55 13.90 8.16
CA ARG A 183 8.49 14.04 7.03
C ARG A 183 7.87 13.42 5.79
N PHE A 184 7.42 14.27 4.88
CA PHE A 184 6.78 13.83 3.64
C PHE A 184 7.81 13.57 2.55
N LYS A 185 7.85 12.33 2.07
CA LYS A 185 8.54 11.95 0.84
C LYS A 185 7.50 11.87 -0.27
N THR A 186 7.58 12.80 -1.21
CA THR A 186 6.65 12.86 -2.34
C THR A 186 6.72 11.59 -3.18
N ARG A 187 5.56 10.99 -3.40
CA ARG A 187 5.37 9.95 -4.41
C ARG A 187 5.18 10.63 -5.77
N ASP A 188 5.56 9.97 -6.87
CA ASP A 188 5.35 10.48 -8.23
C ASP A 188 3.91 11.01 -8.40
N GLY A 189 3.77 12.29 -8.75
CA GLY A 189 2.47 12.97 -8.90
C GLY A 189 1.96 13.75 -7.68
N CYS A 190 2.66 13.72 -6.54
CA CYS A 190 2.39 14.64 -5.44
C CYS A 190 3.03 16.01 -5.72
N GLU A 191 2.21 17.00 -6.09
CA GLU A 191 2.53 18.41 -5.85
C GLU A 191 2.14 18.73 -4.41
N ASN A 192 2.89 18.16 -3.45
CA ASN A 192 2.89 18.75 -2.11
C ASN A 192 3.57 20.10 -2.30
N GLY A 193 2.79 21.17 -2.52
CA GLY A 193 3.32 22.53 -2.49
C GLY A 193 4.22 22.62 -1.26
N GLU A 194 5.45 23.12 -1.44
CA GLU A 194 6.40 23.20 -0.33
C GLU A 194 5.63 23.78 0.86
N LEU A 195 5.43 22.97 1.89
CA LEU A 195 4.90 23.43 3.18
C LEU A 195 6.04 24.22 3.81
N LEU A 196 6.37 25.36 3.18
CA LEU A 196 7.23 26.40 3.68
C LEU A 196 6.49 26.99 4.85
N PHE A 197 6.93 26.57 6.02
CA PHE A 197 6.67 27.28 7.24
C PHE A 197 7.80 28.24 7.54
#